data_AF-A0A821QWZ3-F1
#
_entry.id   AF-A0A821QWZ3-F1
#
_cell.length_a   1.000
_cell.length_b   1.000
_cell.length_c   1.000
_cell.angle_alpha   90.00
_cell.angle_beta   90.00
_cell.angle_gamma   90.00
#
_symmetry.space_group_name_H-M   'P 1'
#
loop_
_entity.id
_entity.type
_entity.pdbx_description
1 polymer ?
#
loop_
_entity_poly.entity_id
_entity_poly.type
_entity_poly.pdbx_seq_one_letter_code
_entity_poly.pdbx_strand_id
1 'polypeptide(L)' 'MISSIDLQSRHIKEEDAKDLADALINNEKMTSLNLNHSEILDQGLKYFVDALRNDK' A
#
# COMPACT_ATOMS: atom_id res chain seq x y z
N MET A 1 10.23 13.04 0.35
CA MET A 1 9.88 12.36 -0.93
C MET A 1 10.26 10.90 -0.76
N ILE A 2 9.29 9.99 -0.79
CA ILE A 2 9.50 8.57 -0.49
C ILE A 2 9.41 7.80 -1.81
N SER A 3 10.44 7.03 -2.14
CA SER A 3 10.47 6.18 -3.34
C SER A 3 10.22 4.71 -3.04
N SER A 4 10.39 4.29 -1.79
CA SER A 4 10.21 2.90 -1.37
C SER A 4 9.56 2.83 0.01
N ILE A 5 8.62 1.90 0.17
CA ILE A 5 8.00 1.55 1.44
C ILE A 5 8.26 0.07 1.71
N ASP A 6 8.73 -0.25 2.91
CA ASP A 6 8.94 -1.62 3.37
C ASP A 6 8.06 -1.92 4.59
N LEU A 7 7.12 -2.83 4.41
CA LEU A 7 6.17 -3.28 5.42
C LEU A 7 6.21 -4.80 5.57
N GLN A 8 7.34 -5.43 5.24
CA GLN A 8 7.53 -6.87 5.37
C GLN A 8 7.16 -7.37 6.77
N SER A 9 6.45 -8.51 6.81
CA SER A 9 6.08 -9.21 8.05
C SER A 9 5.29 -8.35 9.04
N ARG A 10 4.49 -7.41 8.55
CA ARG A 10 3.59 -6.60 9.37
C ARG A 10 2.15 -7.08 9.25
N HIS A 11 1.41 -6.89 10.34
CA HIS A 11 -0.05 -7.03 10.33
C HIS A 11 -0.66 -5.66 9.99
N ILE A 12 -1.16 -5.53 8.77
CA ILE A 12 -1.72 -4.29 8.21
C ILE A 12 -3.24 -4.37 8.35
N LYS A 13 -3.80 -3.51 9.20
CA LYS A 13 -5.25 -3.43 9.37
C LYS A 13 -5.88 -2.69 8.20
N GLU A 14 -7.20 -2.75 8.11
CA GLU A 14 -7.95 -2.05 7.07
C GLU A 14 -7.68 -0.53 7.07
N GLU A 15 -7.61 0.09 8.25
CA GLU A 15 -7.28 1.51 8.42
C GLU A 15 -5.89 1.85 7.88
N ASP A 16 -4.88 1.05 8.23
CA ASP A 16 -3.51 1.22 7.75
C ASP A 16 -3.42 1.08 6.22
N ALA A 17 -4.12 0.09 5.66
CA ALA A 17 -4.14 -0.18 4.22
C ALA A 17 -4.77 0.97 3.42
N LYS A 18 -5.82 1.59 3.96
CA LYS A 18 -6.46 2.75 3.34
C LYS A 18 -5.52 3.96 3.30
N ASP A 19 -4.90 4.29 4.44
CA ASP A 19 -3.97 5.42 4.52
C ASP A 19 -2.74 5.21 3.61
N LEU A 20 -2.24 3.97 3.52
CA LEU A 20 -1.16 3.61 2.60
C LEU A 20 -1.57 3.72 1.13
N ALA A 21 -2.78 3.29 0.78
CA ALA A 21 -3.31 3.41 -0.58
C ALA A 21 -3.48 4.88 -1.00
N ASP A 22 -4.00 5.73 -0.11
CA ASP A 22 -4.11 7.18 -0.34
C ASP A 22 -2.73 7.84 -0.51
N ALA A 23 -1.73 7.40 0.27
CA ALA A 23 -0.35 7.85 0.11
C ALA A 23 0.26 7.40 -1.22
N LEU A 24 -0.05 6.19 -1.69
CA LEU A 24 0.37 5.67 -3.00
C LEU A 24 -0.16 6.54 -4.14
N ILE A 25 -1.47 6.79 -4.14
CA ILE A 25 -2.15 7.55 -5.21
C ILE A 25 -1.58 8.97 -5.37
N ASN A 26 -1.17 9.58 -4.26
CA ASN A 26 -0.63 10.94 -4.25
C ASN A 26 0.90 11.00 -4.43
N ASN A 27 1.58 9.87 -4.57
CA ASN A 27 3.05 9.81 -4.63
C ASN A 27 3.55 9.23 -5.96
N GLU A 28 3.64 10.11 -6.97
CA GLU A 28 4.17 9.80 -8.32
C GLU A 28 5.63 9.33 -8.36
N LYS A 29 6.35 9.36 -7.23
CA LYS A 29 7.76 8.93 -7.15
C LYS A 29 7.95 7.59 -6.46
N MET A 30 6.89 6.95 -5.98
CA MET A 30 6.99 5.64 -5.37
C MET A 30 7.26 4.60 -6.46
N THR A 31 8.36 3.86 -6.32
CA THR A 31 8.78 2.84 -7.29
C THR A 31 8.80 1.44 -6.68
N SER A 32 8.63 1.32 -5.37
CA SER A 32 8.74 0.06 -4.64
C SER A 32 7.84 0.02 -3.41
N LEU A 33 7.12 -1.08 -3.26
CA LEU A 33 6.32 -1.41 -2.07
C LEU A 33 6.57 -2.88 -1.71
N ASN A 34 7.15 -3.15 -0.55
CA ASN A 34 7.39 -4.49 -0.05
C ASN A 34 6.34 -4.89 1.00
N LEU A 35 5.53 -5.90 0.67
CA LEU A 35 4.49 -6.49 1.53
C LEU A 35 4.74 -7.99 1.80
N ASN A 36 5.97 -8.46 1.61
CA ASN A 36 6.29 -9.87 1.79
C ASN A 36 5.95 -10.35 3.21
N HIS A 37 5.31 -11.52 3.33
CA HIS A 37 4.88 -12.09 4.61
C HIS A 37 4.00 -11.17 5.47
N SER A 38 3.41 -10.13 4.88
CA SER A 38 2.50 -9.24 5.59
C SER A 38 1.09 -9.82 5.59
N GLU A 39 0.41 -9.69 6.72
CA GLU A 39 -0.99 -10.08 6.84
C GLU A 39 -1.84 -8.84 6.55
N ILE A 40 -2.64 -8.91 5.50
CA ILE A 40 -3.54 -7.83 5.08
C ILE A 40 -4.94 -8.43 5.04
N LEU A 41 -5.88 -7.82 5.76
CA LEU A 41 -7.29 -8.22 5.70
C LEU A 41 -7.84 -8.02 4.28
N ASP A 42 -8.74 -8.90 3.82
CA ASP A 42 -9.32 -8.89 2.47
C ASP A 42 -9.83 -7.50 2.03
N GLN A 43 -10.40 -6.74 2.97
CA GLN A 43 -10.90 -5.39 2.74
C GLN A 43 -9.78 -4.37 2.52
N GLY A 44 -8.67 -4.50 3.27
CA GLY A 44 -7.46 -3.70 3.10
C GLY A 44 -6.81 -3.92 1.74
N LEU A 45 -6.85 -5.16 1.23
CA LEU A 45 -6.30 -5.51 -0.08
C LEU A 45 -7.00 -4.76 -1.23
N LYS A 46 -8.30 -4.48 -1.12
CA LYS A 46 -9.04 -3.71 -2.14
C LYS A 46 -8.51 -2.30 -2.32
N TYR A 47 -8.17 -1.60 -1.24
CA TYR A 47 -7.59 -0.25 -1.33
C TYR A 47 -6.27 -0.25 -2.10
N PHE A 48 -5.41 -1.24 -1.87
CA PHE A 48 -4.17 -1.38 -2.64
C PHE A 48 -4.42 -1.68 -4.12
N VAL A 49 -5.38 -2.56 -4.45
CA VAL A 49 -5.74 -2.84 -5.85
C VAL A 49 -6.27 -1.60 -6.55
N ASP A 50 -7.11 -0.81 -5.89
CA ASP A 50 -7.67 0.41 -6.46
C ASP A 50 -6.60 1.50 -6.64
N ALA A 51 -5.67 1.64 -5.68
CA ALA A 51 -4.54 2.55 -5.79
C ALA A 51 -3.62 2.18 -6.97
N LEU A 52 -3.27 0.89 -7.11
CA LEU A 52 -2.40 0.39 -8.19
C LEU A 52 -3.08 0.42 -9.57
N ARG A 53 -4.41 0.37 -9.65
CA ARG A 53 -5.14 0.55 -10.92
C ARG A 53 -5.23 2.00 -11.37
N ASN A 54 -5.16 2.92 -10.41
CA ASN A 54 -5.15 4.37 -10.66
C ASN A 54 -3.73 4.93 -10.87
N ASP A 55 -2.73 4.07 -11.04
CA ASP A 55 -1.38 4.50 -11.42
C ASP A 55 -1.49 5.22 -12.78
N LYS A 56 -1.27 6.53 -12.77
CA LYS A 56 -1.44 7.43 -13.91
C LYS A 56 -0.24 7.41 -14.85
#